data_AF-A0A2R6XQS9-F1
#
_entry.id   AF-A0A2R6XQS9-F1
#
_cell.length_a   1.000
_cell.length_b   1.000
_cell.length_c   1.000
_cell.angle_alpha   90.00
_cell.angle_beta   90.00
_cell.angle_gamma   90.00
#
_symmetry.space_group_name_H-M   'P 1'
#
loop_
_entity.id
_entity.type
_entity.pdbx_description
1 polymer ?
#
loop_
_entity_poly.entity_id
_entity_poly.type
_entity_poly.pdbx_seq_one_letter_code
_entity_poly.pdbx_strand_id
1 'polypeptide(L)'
;MRASVNRPPTPDADEDKEAEPTLQEIINIKLIESGEKERLKELLRERLIECGWRDELKAQCRAFTRKKGRSKITVDEIVRNITPKGRAMVPDNVKAELLQRIRAFLMSDAL
;
A
#
# COMPACT_ATOMS: atom_id res chain seq x y z
N MET A 1 43.97 -29.53 46.66
CA MET A 1 42.81 -29.83 45.78
C MET A 1 41.95 -28.58 45.67
N ARG A 2 41.96 -27.89 44.53
CA ARG A 2 41.01 -26.81 44.23
C ARG A 2 40.05 -27.35 43.18
N ALA A 3 38.78 -27.49 43.54
CA ALA A 3 37.75 -27.97 42.63
C ALA A 3 37.43 -26.89 41.60
N SER A 4 37.66 -27.18 40.32
CA SER A 4 37.17 -26.36 39.22
C SER A 4 35.65 -26.48 39.15
N VAL A 5 34.96 -25.40 39.48
CA VAL A 5 33.50 -25.30 39.30
C VAL A 5 33.25 -25.02 37.83
N ASN A 6 32.77 -26.02 37.08
CA ASN A 6 32.22 -25.81 35.74
C ASN A 6 30.96 -24.94 35.85
N ARG A 7 31.06 -23.68 35.44
CA ARG A 7 29.91 -22.80 35.28
C ARG A 7 29.18 -23.20 33.98
N PRO A 8 27.87 -23.50 34.00
CA PRO A 8 27.13 -23.79 32.77
C PRO A 8 27.10 -22.55 31.86
N PRO A 9 27.03 -22.74 30.52
CA PRO A 9 26.91 -21.61 29.61
C PRO A 9 25.57 -20.93 29.90
N THR A 10 25.62 -19.63 30.18
CA THR A 10 24.43 -18.78 30.11
C THR A 10 23.90 -18.86 28.68
N PRO A 11 22.60 -19.12 28.46
CA PRO A 11 22.03 -19.03 27.13
C PRO A 11 22.28 -17.61 26.64
N ASP A 12 22.93 -17.51 25.48
CA ASP A 12 23.18 -16.23 24.83
C ASP A 12 21.85 -15.50 24.71
N ALA A 13 21.83 -14.30 25.28
CA ALA A 13 20.79 -13.32 25.13
C ALA A 13 20.79 -12.80 23.68
N ASP A 14 20.57 -13.70 22.71
CA ASP A 14 19.83 -13.37 21.50
C ASP A 14 18.39 -13.14 21.94
N GLU A 15 18.22 -12.10 22.77
CA GLU A 15 16.96 -11.42 22.99
C GLU A 15 16.40 -11.15 21.61
N ASP A 16 15.19 -11.62 21.36
CA ASP A 16 14.33 -11.24 20.27
C ASP A 16 14.30 -9.70 20.20
N LYS A 17 15.27 -9.10 19.50
CA LYS A 17 15.24 -7.69 19.13
C LYS A 17 14.16 -7.59 18.08
N GLU A 18 12.92 -7.44 18.53
CA GLU A 18 11.82 -6.98 17.71
C GLU A 18 12.34 -5.78 16.89
N ALA A 19 12.40 -5.96 15.57
CA ALA A 19 12.93 -4.93 14.70
C ALA A 19 12.13 -3.65 14.92
N GLU A 20 12.81 -2.56 15.31
CA GLU A 20 12.15 -1.28 15.49
C GLU A 20 11.38 -0.92 14.21
N PRO A 21 10.10 -0.51 14.33
CA PRO A 21 9.28 -0.23 13.17
C PRO A 21 9.89 0.92 12.38
N THR A 22 9.98 0.74 11.07
CA THR A 22 10.46 1.77 10.16
C THR A 22 9.54 3.00 10.23
N LEU A 23 10.08 4.17 9.90
CA LEU A 23 9.27 5.41 9.84
C LEU A 23 8.04 5.25 8.92
N GLN A 24 8.16 4.48 7.84
CA GLN A 24 7.04 4.20 6.94
C GLN A 24 5.95 3.36 7.62
N GLU A 25 6.32 2.38 8.44
CA GLU A 25 5.38 1.56 9.21
C GLU A 25 4.68 2.40 10.28
N ILE A 26 5.43 3.24 11.00
CA ILE A 26 4.88 4.17 11.99
C ILE A 26 3.84 5.10 11.34
N ILE A 27 4.16 5.70 10.19
CA ILE A 27 3.22 6.55 9.45
C ILE A 27 1.98 5.76 9.02
N ASN A 28 2.14 4.54 8.49
CA ASN A 28 1.01 3.74 8.05
C ASN A 28 0.11 3.29 9.22
N ILE A 29 0.68 2.96 10.39
CA ILE A 29 -0.07 2.66 11.62
C ILE A 29 -0.92 3.88 12.01
N LYS A 30 -0.30 5.06 12.12
CA LYS A 30 -1.01 6.32 12.45
C LYS A 30 -2.15 6.62 11.47
N LEU A 31 -1.92 6.47 10.17
CA LEU A 31 -2.96 6.66 9.15
C LEU A 31 -4.12 5.66 9.29
N ILE A 32 -3.84 4.43 9.72
CA ILE A 32 -4.87 3.40 9.93
C ILE A 32 -5.68 3.73 11.19
N GLU A 33 -5.02 3.93 12.33
CA GLU A 33 -5.67 4.10 13.64
C GLU A 33 -6.51 5.38 13.72
N SER A 34 -6.06 6.46 13.07
CA SER A 34 -6.82 7.71 12.95
C SER A 34 -7.99 7.66 11.96
N GLY A 35 -8.13 6.56 11.21
CA GLY A 35 -9.07 6.42 10.09
C GLY A 35 -8.75 7.29 8.87
N GLU A 36 -7.63 8.03 8.87
CA GLU A 36 -7.24 8.90 7.75
C GLU A 36 -6.99 8.10 6.47
N LYS A 37 -6.47 6.87 6.59
CA LYS A 37 -6.29 5.97 5.45
C LYS A 37 -7.59 5.70 4.71
N GLU A 38 -8.70 5.55 5.42
CA GLU A 38 -9.99 5.29 4.79
C GLU A 38 -10.55 6.55 4.14
N ARG A 39 -10.39 7.72 4.78
CA ARG A 39 -10.74 9.02 4.18
C ARG A 39 -9.95 9.29 2.89
N LEU A 40 -8.65 8.99 2.88
CA LEU A 40 -7.78 9.12 1.71
C LEU A 40 -8.18 8.16 0.59
N LYS A 41 -8.59 6.93 0.91
CA LYS A 41 -9.10 5.97 -0.09
C LYS A 41 -10.40 6.45 -0.73
N GLU A 42 -11.33 6.98 0.06
CA GLU A 42 -12.58 7.50 -0.48
C GLU A 42 -12.32 8.71 -1.38
N LEU A 43 -11.49 9.66 -0.93
CA LEU A 43 -11.07 10.80 -1.76
C LEU A 43 -10.43 10.33 -3.07
N LEU A 44 -9.52 9.35 -3.03
CA LEU A 44 -8.92 8.80 -4.24
C LEU A 44 -9.99 8.20 -5.17
N ARG A 45 -10.93 7.43 -4.60
CA ARG A 45 -12.01 6.81 -5.36
C ARG A 45 -12.87 7.87 -6.06
N GLU A 46 -13.26 8.93 -5.36
CA GLU A 46 -14.02 10.06 -5.90
C GLU A 46 -13.25 10.72 -7.05
N ARG A 47 -11.98 11.09 -6.85
CA ARG A 47 -11.16 11.73 -7.88
C ARG A 47 -10.97 10.86 -9.13
N LEU A 48 -10.77 9.55 -8.96
CA LEU A 48 -10.65 8.62 -10.09
C LEU A 48 -11.98 8.41 -10.84
N ILE A 49 -13.12 8.67 -10.20
CA ILE A 49 -14.42 8.67 -10.86
C ILE A 49 -14.62 9.99 -11.62
N GLU A 50 -14.40 11.12 -10.94
CA GLU A 50 -14.58 12.46 -11.49
C GLU A 50 -13.70 12.73 -12.71
N CYS A 51 -12.43 12.30 -12.68
CA CYS A 51 -11.51 12.47 -13.81
C CYS A 51 -11.73 11.45 -14.95
N GLY A 52 -12.72 10.57 -14.82
CA GLY A 52 -13.06 9.57 -15.85
C GLY A 52 -12.17 8.32 -15.87
N TRP A 53 -11.16 8.23 -15.00
CA TRP A 53 -10.22 7.09 -14.96
C TRP A 53 -10.94 5.74 -14.84
N ARG A 54 -11.97 5.66 -13.99
CA ARG A 54 -12.73 4.41 -13.78
C ARG A 54 -13.38 3.91 -15.07
N ASP A 55 -13.95 4.81 -15.86
CA ASP A 55 -14.71 4.45 -17.05
C ASP A 55 -13.78 4.15 -18.24
N GLU A 56 -12.65 4.86 -18.31
CA GLU A 56 -11.58 4.54 -19.26
C GLU A 56 -10.96 3.17 -18.96
N LEU A 57 -10.68 2.85 -17.70
CA LEU A 57 -10.16 1.54 -17.31
C LEU A 57 -11.13 0.41 -17.66
N LYS A 58 -12.44 0.61 -17.41
CA LYS A 58 -13.48 -0.34 -17.84
C LYS A 58 -13.51 -0.50 -19.36
N ALA A 59 -13.34 0.58 -20.13
CA ALA A 59 -13.29 0.51 -21.58
C ALA A 59 -12.09 -0.32 -22.06
N GLN A 60 -10.93 -0.17 -21.42
CA GLN A 60 -9.76 -0.98 -21.72
C GLN A 60 -9.94 -2.46 -21.37
N CYS A 61 -10.57 -2.79 -20.23
CA CYS A 61 -10.96 -4.16 -19.91
C CYS A 61 -11.84 -4.76 -21.01
N ARG A 62 -12.90 -4.05 -21.43
CA ARG A 62 -13.82 -4.51 -22.49
C ARG A 62 -13.10 -4.73 -23.81
N ALA A 63 -12.21 -3.80 -24.19
CA ALA A 63 -11.43 -3.92 -25.42
C ALA A 63 -10.48 -5.13 -25.38
N PHE A 64 -9.82 -5.37 -24.24
CA PHE A 64 -8.94 -6.52 -24.05
C PHE A 64 -9.69 -7.85 -24.13
N THR A 65 -10.83 -7.97 -23.42
CA THR A 65 -11.69 -9.16 -23.47
C THR A 65 -12.22 -9.42 -24.88
N ARG A 66 -12.61 -8.37 -25.63
CA ARG A 66 -13.08 -8.51 -27.02
C ARG A 66 -11.97 -8.97 -27.96
N LYS A 67 -10.74 -8.49 -27.77
CA LYS A 67 -9.58 -8.85 -28.60
C LYS A 67 -9.14 -10.30 -28.37
N LYS A 68 -9.17 -10.79 -27.13
CA LYS A 68 -8.76 -12.16 -26.77
C LYS A 68 -9.86 -13.22 -26.99
N GLY A 69 -11.12 -12.82 -26.93
CA GLY A 69 -12.28 -13.72 -26.97
C GLY A 69 -12.68 -14.20 -25.58
N ARG A 70 -13.99 -14.16 -25.26
CA ARG A 70 -14.54 -14.42 -23.93
C ARG A 70 -14.23 -15.81 -23.37
N SER A 71 -14.08 -16.83 -24.22
CA SER A 71 -13.84 -18.22 -23.78
C SER A 71 -12.39 -18.51 -23.40
N LYS A 72 -11.45 -17.59 -23.64
CA LYS A 72 -10.00 -17.83 -23.48
C LYS A 72 -9.35 -16.99 -22.38
N ILE A 73 -10.12 -16.21 -21.63
CA ILE A 73 -9.57 -15.15 -20.76
C ILE A 73 -10.03 -15.32 -19.31
N THR A 74 -9.07 -15.21 -18.38
CA THR A 74 -9.33 -15.24 -16.93
C THR A 74 -9.29 -13.85 -16.32
N VAL A 75 -9.85 -13.68 -15.12
CA VAL A 75 -9.77 -12.41 -14.38
C VAL A 75 -8.32 -12.05 -14.10
N ASP A 76 -7.49 -13.00 -13.68
CA ASP A 76 -6.07 -12.77 -13.42
C ASP A 76 -5.32 -12.27 -14.66
N GLU A 77 -5.66 -12.80 -15.84
CA GLU A 77 -5.05 -12.32 -17.08
C GLU A 77 -5.46 -10.87 -17.38
N ILE A 78 -6.72 -10.52 -17.16
CA ILE A 78 -7.20 -9.13 -17.28
C ILE A 78 -6.43 -8.24 -16.29
N VAL A 79 -6.35 -8.62 -15.02
CA VAL A 79 -5.66 -7.85 -13.98
C VAL A 79 -4.19 -7.65 -14.35
N ARG A 80 -3.48 -8.70 -14.76
CA ARG A 80 -2.06 -8.62 -15.16
C ARG A 80 -1.84 -7.65 -16.32
N ASN A 81 -2.74 -7.62 -17.31
CA ASN A 81 -2.59 -6.78 -18.51
C ASN A 81 -3.11 -5.35 -18.31
N ILE A 82 -4.14 -5.16 -17.49
CA ILE A 82 -4.81 -3.86 -17.33
C ILE A 82 -4.21 -3.05 -16.18
N THR A 83 -3.74 -3.68 -15.10
CA THR A 83 -3.20 -2.97 -13.92
C THR A 83 -2.07 -1.99 -14.26
N PRO A 84 -1.06 -2.34 -15.10
CA PRO A 84 -0.02 -1.39 -15.46
C PRO A 84 -0.56 -0.13 -16.15
N LYS A 85 -1.56 -0.30 -17.02
CA LYS A 85 -2.23 0.82 -17.70
C LYS A 85 -3.03 1.68 -16.73
N GLY A 86 -3.81 1.04 -15.86
CA GLY A 86 -4.54 1.74 -14.81
C GLY A 86 -3.62 2.58 -13.94
N ARG A 87 -2.46 2.05 -13.51
CA ARG A 87 -1.46 2.82 -12.73
C ARG A 87 -0.89 4.00 -13.52
N ALA A 88 -0.57 3.81 -14.79
CA ALA A 88 0.00 4.86 -15.65
C ALA A 88 -0.99 6.00 -15.92
N MET A 89 -2.29 5.70 -15.96
CA MET A 89 -3.35 6.67 -16.25
C MET A 89 -3.76 7.52 -15.06
N VAL A 90 -3.26 7.23 -13.84
CA VAL A 90 -3.60 8.05 -12.66
C VAL A 90 -2.98 9.44 -12.86
N PRO A 91 -3.80 10.52 -12.94
CA PRO A 91 -3.30 11.86 -13.15
C PRO A 91 -2.41 12.35 -11.99
N ASP A 92 -1.39 13.16 -12.31
CA ASP A 92 -0.44 13.64 -11.30
C ASP A 92 -1.06 14.62 -10.30
N ASN A 93 -2.09 15.37 -10.70
CA ASN A 93 -2.84 16.22 -9.79
C ASN A 93 -3.56 15.42 -8.69
N VAL A 94 -4.08 14.23 -8.99
CA VAL A 94 -4.71 13.34 -7.99
C VAL A 94 -3.66 12.84 -6.99
N LYS A 95 -2.48 12.44 -7.48
CA LYS A 95 -1.35 12.03 -6.62
C LYS A 95 -0.87 13.19 -5.73
N ALA A 96 -0.78 14.38 -6.31
CA ALA A 96 -0.36 15.59 -5.60
C ALA A 96 -1.36 15.97 -4.49
N GLU A 97 -2.66 15.91 -4.76
CA GLU A 97 -3.70 16.17 -3.77
C GLU A 97 -3.63 15.18 -2.60
N LEU A 98 -3.50 13.87 -2.88
CA LEU A 98 -3.31 12.87 -1.83
C LEU A 98 -2.05 13.10 -1.00
N LEU A 99 -0.92 13.39 -1.65
CA LEU A 99 0.33 13.64 -0.97
C LEU A 99 0.24 14.89 -0.07
N GLN A 100 -0.45 15.93 -0.54
CA GLN A 100 -0.73 17.13 0.25
C GLN A 100 -1.57 16.80 1.48
N ARG A 101 -2.63 15.99 1.35
CA ARG A 101 -3.46 15.56 2.49
C ARG A 101 -2.68 14.74 3.51
N ILE A 102 -1.84 13.81 3.05
CA ILE A 102 -0.95 13.04 3.94
C ILE A 102 0.00 13.96 4.70
N ARG A 103 0.63 14.93 4.02
CA ARG A 103 1.53 15.91 4.67
C ARG A 103 0.78 16.76 5.70
N ALA A 104 -0.40 17.25 5.35
CA ALA A 104 -1.22 18.06 6.26
C ALA A 104 -1.63 17.28 7.52
N PHE A 105 -2.01 16.01 7.37
CA PHE A 105 -2.31 15.11 8.49
C PHE A 105 -1.09 14.94 9.41
N LEU A 106 0.08 14.60 8.84
CA LEU A 106 1.31 14.40 9.61
C LEU A 106 1.79 15.68 10.32
N MET A 107 1.55 16.86 9.75
CA MET A 107 1.85 18.14 10.38
C MET A 107 0.88 18.50 11.50
N SER A 108 -0.38 18.08 11.40
CA SER A 108 -1.41 18.38 12.40
C SER A 108 -1.33 17.48 13.63
N ASP A 109 -0.82 16.25 13.47
CA ASP A 109 -0.60 15.27 14.55
C ASP A 109 0.73 15.48 15.32
N ALA A 110 1.58 16.42 14.84
CA ALA A 110 2.85 16.79 15.46
C ALA A 110 2.73 17.99 16.43
N LEU A 111 1.51 18.47 16.69
CA LEU A 111 1.14 19.45 17.73
C LEU A 111 0.32 18.76 18.82
#